data_AF-A0AAV3P595-F1
#
_entry.id   AF-A0AAV3P595-F1
#
_cell.length_a   1.000
_cell.length_b   1.000
_cell.length_c   1.000
_cell.angle_alpha   90.00
_cell.angle_beta   90.00
_cell.angle_gamma   90.00
#
_symmetry.space_group_name_H-M   'P 1'
#
loop_
_entity.id
_entity.type
_entity.pdbx_description
1 polymer ?
#
loop_
_entity_poly.entity_id
_entity_poly.type
_entity_poly.pdbx_seq_one_letter_code
_entity_poly.pdbx_strand_id
1 'polypeptide(L)' 'MKLYSSLWNADDWATRGGLEKTDWSKAPFVASYKGFHIDGCDASANAKYCATHSRRWYPKVPPECKRNRDI' A
#
# COMPACT_ATOMS: atom_id res chain seq x y z
N MET A 1 7.54 -1.40 -7.61
CA MET A 1 6.93 -1.48 -6.26
C MET A 1 6.63 -2.93 -5.94
N LYS A 2 6.52 -3.30 -4.67
CA LYS A 2 6.10 -4.64 -4.22
C LYS A 2 4.93 -4.48 -3.26
N LEU A 3 4.08 -5.51 -3.18
CA LEU A 3 2.96 -5.57 -2.25
C LEU A 3 3.42 -6.19 -0.94
N TYR A 4 3.02 -5.59 0.18
CA TYR A 4 3.31 -6.05 1.53
C TYR A 4 2.03 -5.94 2.37
N SER A 5 1.91 -6.81 3.36
CA SER A 5 0.85 -6.77 4.36
C SER A 5 1.48 -7.08 5.71
N SER A 6 1.10 -6.32 6.74
CA SER A 6 1.57 -6.50 8.11
C SER A 6 0.50 -6.05 9.10
N LEU A 7 0.52 -6.67 10.28
CA LEU A 7 -0.18 -6.20 11.47
C LEU A 7 0.90 -5.90 12.51
N TRP A 8 0.95 -4.67 13.02
CA TRP A 8 1.99 -4.22 13.94
C TRP A 8 1.48 -3.09 14.84
N ASN A 9 2.17 -2.87 15.96
CA ASN A 9 1.84 -1.81 16.93
C ASN A 9 2.46 -0.46 16.52
N ALA A 10 1.66 0.60 16.48
CA ALA A 10 2.06 1.95 16.11
C ALA A 10 1.54 2.99 17.11
N ASP A 11 1.65 2.69 18.41
CA ASP A 11 1.15 3.49 19.53
C ASP A 11 1.59 4.96 19.54
N ASP A 12 2.72 5.29 18.91
CA ASP A 12 3.26 6.64 18.83
C ASP A 12 2.45 7.56 17.92
N TRP A 13 1.66 7.03 16.97
CA TRP A 13 0.88 7.85 16.05
C TRP A 13 -0.50 7.32 15.64
N ALA A 14 -0.75 6.01 15.71
CA ALA A 14 -1.89 5.39 15.01
C ALA A 14 -3.27 5.86 15.50
N THR A 15 -3.48 5.95 16.82
CA THR A 15 -4.80 6.26 17.39
C THR A 15 -4.78 7.63 18.06
N ARG A 16 -5.59 8.57 17.55
CA ARG A 16 -5.66 9.98 18.01
C ARG A 16 -4.28 10.64 18.12
N GLY A 17 -3.42 10.45 17.12
CA GLY A 17 -2.06 11.00 17.11
C GLY A 17 -1.16 10.41 18.21
N GLY A 18 -1.44 9.19 18.64
CA GLY A 18 -0.69 8.47 19.67
C GLY A 18 -1.16 8.69 21.11
N LEU A 19 -2.28 9.39 21.32
CA LEU A 19 -2.85 9.62 22.66
C LEU A 19 -3.47 8.36 23.27
N GLU A 20 -4.00 7.46 22.44
CA GLU A 20 -4.58 6.19 22.88
C GLU A 20 -3.63 5.04 22.56
N LYS A 21 -3.19 4.34 23.61
CA LYS A 21 -2.24 3.23 23.53
C LYS A 21 -2.95 1.89 23.43
N THR A 22 -2.28 0.93 22.81
CA THR A 22 -2.75 -0.44 22.68
C THR A 22 -2.94 -1.07 24.05
N ASP A 23 -4.16 -1.53 24.31
CA ASP A 23 -4.47 -2.33 25.48
C ASP A 23 -4.12 -3.80 25.22
N TRP A 24 -2.93 -4.21 25.64
CA TRP A 24 -2.41 -5.56 25.43
C TRP A 24 -3.18 -6.66 26.18
N SER A 25 -4.02 -6.30 27.16
CA SER A 25 -4.92 -7.28 27.80
C SER A 25 -5.98 -7.83 26.83
N LYS A 26 -6.24 -7.13 25.73
CA LYS A 26 -7.19 -7.52 24.67
C LYS A 26 -6.57 -8.38 23.56
N ALA A 27 -5.31 -8.78 23.72
CA ALA A 27 -4.68 -9.71 22.80
C ALA A 27 -5.37 -11.09 22.82
N PRO A 28 -5.33 -11.86 21.70
CA PRO A 28 -4.58 -11.60 20.47
C PRO A 28 -5.29 -10.65 19.49
N PHE A 29 -4.48 -9.83 18.80
CA PHE A 29 -4.94 -9.03 17.66
C PHE A 29 -4.81 -9.85 16.37
N VAL A 30 -5.92 -10.12 15.70
CA VAL A 30 -5.95 -11.02 14.53
C VAL A 30 -6.45 -10.27 13.30
N ALA A 31 -5.65 -10.30 12.23
CA ALA A 31 -6.04 -9.86 10.90
C ALA A 31 -6.18 -11.07 9.97
N SER A 32 -7.30 -11.17 9.25
CA SER A 32 -7.55 -12.24 8.28
C SER A 32 -7.59 -11.68 6.87
N TYR A 33 -6.85 -12.31 5.96
CA TYR A 33 -6.72 -11.89 4.56
C TYR A 33 -7.26 -12.99 3.64
N LYS A 34 -7.90 -12.59 2.54
CA LYS A 34 -8.41 -13.48 1.51
C LYS A 34 -8.38 -12.78 0.16
N GLY A 35 -8.45 -13.56 -0.92
CA GLY A 35 -8.55 -13.01 -2.28
C GLY A 35 -7.31 -12.22 -2.67
N PHE A 36 -6.12 -12.84 -2.56
CA PHE A 36 -4.80 -12.29 -2.94
C PHE A 36 -4.67 -12.07 -4.46
N HIS A 37 -5.61 -11.34 -5.05
CA HIS A 37 -5.68 -11.04 -6.47
C HIS A 37 -4.85 -9.80 -6.79
N ILE A 38 -4.02 -9.90 -7.82
CA ILE A 38 -3.18 -8.81 -8.29
C ILE A 38 -3.38 -8.70 -9.81
N ASP A 39 -3.99 -7.61 -10.24
CA ASP A 39 -3.96 -7.18 -11.64
C ASP A 39 -3.11 -5.93 -11.75
N GLY A 40 -1.84 -6.15 -12.09
CA GLY A 40 -0.84 -5.11 -12.21
C GLY A 40 0.02 -5.28 -13.44
N CYS A 41 0.77 -4.24 -13.75
CA CYS A 41 1.76 -4.26 -14.82
C CYS A 41 3.12 -4.64 -14.23
N ASP A 42 3.54 -5.89 -14.46
CA ASP A 42 4.81 -6.38 -13.95
C ASP A 42 6.00 -5.63 -14.57
N ALA A 43 6.95 -5.27 -13.72
CA ALA A 43 8.11 -4.49 -14.08
C ALA A 43 9.25 -4.84 -13.12
N SER A 44 10.44 -5.08 -13.66
CA SER A 44 11.63 -5.32 -12.84
C SER A 44 11.94 -4.11 -11.97
N ALA A 45 12.72 -4.30 -10.90
CA ALA A 45 13.08 -3.21 -9.99
C ALA A 45 13.76 -2.03 -10.70
N ASN A 46 14.44 -2.28 -11.82
CA ASN A 46 15.17 -1.28 -12.60
C ASN A 46 14.35 -0.71 -13.77
N ALA A 47 13.17 -1.27 -14.06
CA ALA A 47 12.33 -0.79 -15.16
C ALA A 47 11.67 0.54 -14.78
N LYS A 48 11.81 1.55 -15.64
CA LYS A 48 11.18 2.87 -15.46
C LYS A 48 9.71 2.89 -15.88
N TYR A 49 9.32 1.96 -16.75
CA TYR A 49 7.96 1.80 -17.25
C TYR A 49 7.68 0.32 -17.48
N CYS A 50 6.42 -0.07 -17.39
CA CYS A 50 5.97 -1.40 -17.78
C CYS A 50 5.66 -1.45 -19.28
N ALA A 51 6.08 -2.52 -19.95
CA ALA A 51 5.92 -2.67 -21.40
C ALA A 51 4.46 -2.67 -21.87
N THR A 52 3.53 -3.16 -21.02
CA THR A 52 2.10 -3.26 -21.36
C THR A 52 1.25 -2.11 -20.80
N HIS A 53 1.88 -1.04 -20.28
CA HIS A 53 1.16 0.04 -19.57
C HIS A 53 0.03 0.69 -20.38
N SER A 54 0.14 0.74 -21.72
CA SER A 54 -0.84 1.36 -22.61
C SER A 54 -1.97 0.43 -23.05
N ARG A 55 -1.92 -0.85 -22.69
CA ARG A 55 -2.86 -1.91 -23.14
C ARG A 55 -3.68 -2.49 -21.98
N ARG A 56 -3.76 -1.78 -20.85
CA ARG A 56 -4.48 -2.22 -19.65
C ARG A 56 -5.87 -1.60 -19.62
N TRP A 57 -6.80 -2.30 -18.98
CA TRP A 57 -8.19 -1.85 -18.86
C TRP A 57 -8.35 -0.71 -17.85
N TYR A 58 -7.47 -0.63 -16.85
CA TYR A 58 -7.49 0.44 -15.86
C TYR A 58 -6.87 1.74 -16.41
N PRO A 59 -7.41 2.91 -16.04
CA PRO A 59 -7.01 4.19 -16.61
C PRO A 59 -5.55 4.51 -16.27
N LYS A 60 -4.92 5.26 -17.18
CA LYS A 60 -3.62 5.90 -16.91
C LYS A 60 -3.78 6.77 -15.66
N VAL A 61 -2.80 6.73 -14.76
CA VAL A 61 -2.78 7.54 -13.53
C VAL A 61 -3.23 8.97 -13.88
N PRO A 62 -4.33 9.45 -13.27
CA PRO A 62 -4.85 10.76 -13.58
C PRO A 62 -3.76 11.84 -13.40
N PRO A 63 -3.76 12.91 -14.21
CA PRO A 63 -2.78 13.99 -14.09
C PRO A 63 -2.60 14.51 -12.66
N GLU A 64 -3.68 14.56 -11.88
CA GLU A 64 -3.73 14.97 -10.47
C GLU A 64 -2.99 14.02 -9.52
N CYS A 65 -2.78 12.76 -9.92
CA CYS A 65 -2.02 11.77 -9.15
C CYS A 65 -0.58 11.60 -9.65
N LYS A 66 -0.15 12.37 -10.67
CA LYS A 66 1.26 12.44 -11.05
C LYS A 66 1.97 13.23 -9.95
N ARG A 67 2.79 12.56 -9.15
CA ARG A 67 3.79 13.25 -8.31
C ARG A 67 4.54 14.23 -9.20
N ASN A 68 4.34 15.53 -8.97
CA ASN A 68 5.26 16.54 -9.47
C ASN A 68 6.64 16.13 -8.96
N ARG A 69 7.55 15.85 -9.89
CA ARG A 69 8.93 15.46 -9.60
C ARG A 69 9.83 16.68 -9.35
N ASP A 70 9.20 17.84 -9.13
CA ASP A 70 9.81 19.18 -9.03
C ASP A 70 9.81 19.74 -7.59
N ILE A 71 9.68 18.88 -6.57
CA ILE A 71 10.07 19.14 -5.18
C ILE A 71 11.04 18.04 -4.76
#